data_AF-X0XMB9-F1
#
_entry.id   AF-X0XMB9-F1
#
_cell.length_a   1.000
_cell.length_b   1.000
_cell.length_c   1.000
_cell.angle_alpha   90.00
_cell.angle_beta   90.00
_cell.angle_gamma   90.00
#
_symmetry.space_group_name_H-M   'P 1'
#
loop_
_entity.id
_entity.type
_entity.pdbx_description
1 polymer ?
#
loop_
_entity_poly.entity_id
_entity_poly.type
_entity_poly.pdbx_seq_one_letter_code
_entity_poly.pdbx_strand_id
1 'polypeptide(L)'
;PHSYNPESGFVASANNKTAGDDYPYYIGTYFAQEYRIKRIRELLNQKEKLSRKDFIKIQNDESSVLVRKFQGDIIDILGKAELNELEKKVFEIFTNWDGEMSAKAAGPAVFESFYLTLPKNILMDEMGKELYNEYHGNSSLLKNFIENLWTNKEMKWCDDITTADVEEGFDEMVVKSYKDAILILVEEMGDSPEKWLWGSIHKFTLAHPLGSVKLLSKVFNLNRGPYEVGGSFHTVRPFSYPFRGPFNVDHGASQR
;
A
#
# COMPACT_ATOMS: atom_id res chain seq x y z
N PRO A 1 -17.56 4.40 -23.14
CA PRO A 1 -17.25 5.85 -22.96
C PRO A 1 -16.07 6.24 -23.86
N HIS A 2 -16.09 7.43 -24.46
CA HIS A 2 -14.99 7.94 -25.29
C HIS A 2 -14.84 9.46 -25.10
N SER A 3 -13.66 9.98 -25.37
CA SER A 3 -13.36 11.42 -25.38
C SER A 3 -12.32 11.68 -26.47
N TYR A 4 -12.43 12.82 -27.16
CA TYR A 4 -11.55 13.23 -28.25
C TYR A 4 -11.17 14.70 -28.07
N ASN A 5 -9.87 14.99 -28.01
CA ASN A 5 -9.31 16.32 -27.72
C ASN A 5 -10.01 17.02 -26.54
N PRO A 6 -9.96 16.44 -25.32
CA PRO A 6 -10.61 17.03 -24.16
C PRO A 6 -9.99 18.40 -23.83
N GLU A 7 -10.79 19.31 -23.28
CA GLU A 7 -10.34 20.64 -22.84
C GLU A 7 -9.21 20.57 -21.79
N SER A 8 -9.10 19.48 -21.04
CA SER A 8 -8.00 19.22 -20.11
C SER A 8 -6.62 19.13 -20.79
N GLY A 9 -6.56 18.96 -22.11
CA GLY A 9 -5.31 18.86 -22.86
C GLY A 9 -4.56 17.52 -22.70
N PHE A 10 -5.10 16.59 -21.91
CA PHE A 10 -4.53 15.25 -21.73
C PHE A 10 -5.61 14.20 -21.47
N VAL A 11 -5.24 12.94 -21.74
CA VAL A 11 -5.99 11.74 -21.32
C VAL A 11 -5.06 10.89 -20.45
N ALA A 12 -5.58 10.39 -19.33
CA ALA A 12 -4.86 9.51 -18.42
C ALA A 12 -5.78 8.40 -17.91
N SER A 13 -5.23 7.19 -17.77
CA SER A 13 -5.91 6.03 -17.19
C SER A 13 -4.93 5.24 -16.34
N ALA A 14 -5.38 4.80 -15.17
CA ALA A 14 -4.60 3.96 -14.27
C ALA A 14 -5.48 2.84 -13.68
N ASN A 15 -6.28 2.19 -14.52
CA ASN A 15 -7.26 1.16 -14.13
C ASN A 15 -8.38 1.63 -13.18
N ASN A 16 -8.50 2.94 -12.99
CA ASN A 16 -9.58 3.58 -12.25
C ASN A 16 -10.91 3.46 -13.01
N LYS A 17 -12.02 3.72 -12.31
CA LYS A 17 -13.36 3.76 -12.89
C LYS A 17 -13.38 4.71 -14.10
N THR A 18 -13.84 4.19 -15.25
CA THR A 18 -13.70 4.86 -16.55
C THR A 18 -14.81 5.88 -16.82
N ALA A 19 -16.01 5.66 -16.29
CA ALA A 19 -17.16 6.56 -16.42
C ALA A 19 -17.92 6.65 -15.09
N GLY A 20 -18.62 7.76 -14.87
CA GLY A 20 -19.42 8.00 -13.67
C GLY A 20 -20.62 7.07 -13.55
N ASP A 21 -21.32 7.15 -12.42
CA ASP A 21 -22.53 6.37 -12.13
C ASP A 21 -23.73 6.72 -13.01
N ASP A 22 -23.65 7.86 -13.71
CA ASP A 22 -24.63 8.33 -14.69
C ASP A 22 -24.46 7.69 -16.09
N TYR A 23 -23.39 6.91 -16.31
CA TYR A 23 -23.17 6.25 -17.59
C TYR A 23 -24.21 5.13 -17.80
N PRO A 24 -24.94 5.09 -18.94
CA PRO A 24 -26.15 4.27 -19.08
C PRO A 24 -25.90 2.76 -19.20
N TYR A 25 -24.64 2.32 -19.25
CA TYR A 25 -24.27 0.92 -19.40
C TYR A 25 -23.36 0.46 -18.27
N TYR A 26 -23.62 -0.73 -17.75
CA TYR A 26 -22.73 -1.39 -16.80
C TYR A 26 -21.37 -1.70 -17.46
N ILE A 27 -20.28 -1.31 -16.80
CA ILE A 27 -18.90 -1.59 -17.25
C ILE A 27 -18.23 -2.63 -16.34
N GLY A 28 -18.36 -2.44 -15.02
CA GLY A 28 -17.72 -3.28 -14.02
C GLY A 28 -17.95 -2.75 -12.61
N THR A 29 -17.69 -3.59 -11.61
CA THR A 29 -17.79 -3.22 -10.20
C THR A 29 -16.42 -2.90 -9.60
N TYR A 30 -15.41 -3.71 -9.91
CA TYR A 30 -14.09 -3.61 -9.31
C TYR A 30 -13.11 -2.89 -10.23
N PHE A 31 -12.71 -1.70 -9.80
CA PHE A 31 -11.65 -0.90 -10.42
C PHE A 31 -10.51 -0.69 -9.43
N ALA A 32 -9.34 -0.28 -9.92
CA ALA A 32 -8.28 0.17 -9.03
C ALA A 32 -8.72 1.45 -8.30
N GLN A 33 -8.31 1.59 -7.04
CA GLN A 33 -8.48 2.82 -6.28
C GLN A 33 -7.82 4.00 -7.00
N GLU A 34 -8.34 5.20 -6.74
CA GLU A 34 -8.01 6.39 -7.54
C GLU A 34 -6.62 6.99 -7.27
N TYR A 35 -5.83 6.41 -6.38
CA TYR A 35 -4.56 6.99 -5.92
C TYR A 35 -3.57 7.23 -7.06
N ARG A 36 -3.35 6.24 -7.93
CA ARG A 36 -2.43 6.37 -9.07
C ARG A 36 -2.92 7.40 -10.07
N ILE A 37 -4.21 7.39 -10.42
CA ILE A 37 -4.75 8.35 -11.38
C ILE A 37 -4.76 9.77 -10.83
N LYS A 38 -5.03 9.96 -9.53
CA LYS A 38 -4.94 11.27 -8.86
C LYS A 38 -3.51 11.79 -8.95
N ARG A 39 -2.51 10.95 -8.62
CA ARG A 39 -1.10 11.35 -8.72
C ARG A 39 -0.66 11.68 -10.14
N ILE A 40 -1.04 10.86 -11.13
CA ILE A 40 -0.75 11.14 -12.54
C ILE A 40 -1.35 12.49 -12.96
N ARG A 41 -2.62 12.75 -12.60
CA ARG A 41 -3.28 14.03 -12.91
C ARG A 41 -2.62 15.21 -12.20
N GLU A 42 -2.19 15.07 -10.95
CA GLU A 42 -1.41 16.11 -10.26
C GLU A 42 -0.16 16.46 -11.06
N LEU A 43 0.63 15.46 -11.47
CA LEU A 43 1.87 15.65 -12.19
C LEU A 43 1.65 16.21 -13.61
N LEU A 44 0.61 15.75 -14.31
CA LEU A 44 0.28 16.25 -15.65
C LEU A 44 -0.15 17.72 -15.62
N ASN A 45 -0.81 18.17 -14.54
CA ASN A 45 -1.25 19.56 -14.38
C ASN A 45 -0.16 20.51 -13.86
N GLN A 46 1.04 20.02 -13.51
CA GLN A 46 2.12 20.90 -13.02
C GLN A 46 2.66 21.87 -14.08
N LYS A 47 2.46 21.56 -15.37
CA LYS A 47 2.96 22.34 -16.50
C LYS A 47 1.96 22.30 -17.65
N GLU A 48 1.84 23.41 -18.38
CA GLU A 48 1.07 23.46 -19.63
C GLU A 48 1.65 22.51 -20.69
N LYS A 49 2.99 22.41 -20.76
CA LYS A 49 3.70 21.54 -21.70
C LYS A 49 4.73 20.69 -20.97
N LEU A 50 4.62 19.38 -21.12
CA LEU A 50 5.52 18.40 -20.53
C LEU A 50 6.54 17.91 -21.55
N SER A 51 7.79 17.82 -21.12
CA SER A 51 8.87 17.24 -21.90
C SER A 51 8.94 15.72 -21.73
N ARG A 52 9.72 15.05 -22.60
CA ARG A 52 10.09 13.63 -22.39
C ARG A 52 10.66 13.37 -20.99
N LYS A 53 11.47 14.29 -20.45
CA LYS A 53 12.05 14.14 -19.11
C LYS A 53 10.99 14.16 -18.01
N ASP A 54 9.92 14.93 -18.19
CA ASP A 54 8.81 14.96 -17.23
C ASP A 54 8.04 13.64 -17.24
N PHE A 55 7.78 13.05 -18.40
CA PHE A 55 7.16 11.72 -18.48
C PHE A 55 8.02 10.62 -17.86
N ILE A 56 9.35 10.67 -18.00
CA ILE A 56 10.26 9.74 -17.30
C ILE A 56 10.10 9.87 -15.79
N LYS A 57 9.98 11.10 -15.26
CA LYS A 57 9.74 11.32 -13.83
C LYS A 57 8.39 10.76 -13.40
N ILE A 58 7.32 11.04 -14.15
CA ILE A 58 5.97 10.53 -13.87
C ILE A 58 5.97 9.00 -13.77
N GLN A 59 6.57 8.31 -14.74
CA GLN A 59 6.63 6.84 -14.78
C GLN A 59 7.45 6.20 -13.64
N ASN A 60 8.27 7.00 -12.95
CA ASN A 60 9.09 6.57 -11.81
C ASN A 60 8.66 7.24 -10.49
N ASP A 61 7.50 7.90 -10.45
CA ASP A 61 7.02 8.57 -9.24
C ASP A 61 6.59 7.53 -8.18
N GLU A 62 7.19 7.67 -7.00
CA GLU A 62 6.99 6.79 -5.84
C GLU A 62 6.19 7.48 -4.73
N SER A 63 5.69 8.71 -4.96
CA SER A 63 4.84 9.41 -4.01
C SER A 63 3.44 8.80 -3.98
N SER A 64 2.85 8.66 -2.79
CA SER A 64 1.53 8.06 -2.62
C SER A 64 0.47 9.05 -2.17
N VAL A 65 -0.63 9.15 -2.94
CA VAL A 65 -1.84 9.87 -2.51
C VAL A 65 -2.53 9.14 -1.36
N LEU A 66 -2.42 7.81 -1.30
CA LEU A 66 -2.97 6.98 -0.23
C LEU A 66 -2.26 7.33 1.08
N VAL A 67 -0.93 7.33 1.09
CA VAL A 67 -0.15 7.71 2.27
C VAL A 67 -0.52 9.11 2.74
N ARG A 68 -0.60 10.10 1.83
CA ARG A 68 -1.02 11.47 2.21
C ARG A 68 -2.41 11.52 2.85
N LYS A 69 -3.34 10.64 2.45
CA LYS A 69 -4.69 10.56 3.04
C LYS A 69 -4.66 9.96 4.46
N PHE A 70 -3.74 9.04 4.75
CA PHE A 70 -3.74 8.25 5.98
C PHE A 70 -2.77 8.81 7.04
N GLN A 71 -1.60 9.29 6.61
CA GLN A 71 -0.47 9.57 7.49
C GLN A 71 -0.79 10.61 8.57
N GLY A 72 -1.50 11.70 8.21
CA GLY A 72 -1.88 12.74 9.18
C GLY A 72 -2.76 12.21 10.30
N ASP A 73 -3.86 11.53 9.94
CA ASP A 73 -4.78 10.91 10.91
C ASP A 73 -4.05 9.88 11.80
N ILE A 74 -3.18 9.04 11.22
CA ILE A 74 -2.36 8.09 12.01
C ILE A 74 -1.49 8.85 13.00
N ILE A 75 -0.81 9.91 12.57
CA ILE A 75 0.08 10.71 13.44
C ILE A 75 -0.71 11.33 14.60
N ASP A 76 -1.87 11.92 14.30
CA ASP A 76 -2.72 12.58 15.30
C ASP A 76 -3.27 11.60 16.35
N ILE A 77 -3.60 10.37 15.95
CA ILE A 77 -4.06 9.31 16.84
C ILE A 77 -2.90 8.81 17.71
N LEU A 78 -1.78 8.44 17.08
CA LEU A 78 -0.61 7.90 17.80
C LEU A 78 0.03 8.92 18.74
N GLY A 79 -0.05 10.22 18.42
CA GLY A 79 0.44 11.29 19.29
C GLY A 79 -0.27 11.39 20.64
N LYS A 80 -1.43 10.74 20.81
CA LYS A 80 -2.20 10.66 22.06
C LYS A 80 -2.06 9.31 22.75
N ALA A 81 -1.45 8.33 22.09
CA ALA A 81 -1.37 6.96 22.56
C ALA A 81 -0.19 6.76 23.52
N GLU A 82 -0.33 5.79 24.43
CA GLU A 82 0.80 5.32 25.23
C GLU A 82 1.66 4.38 24.38
N LEU A 83 2.88 4.85 24.07
CA LEU A 83 3.87 4.13 23.28
C LEU A 83 5.08 3.75 24.14
N ASN A 84 5.64 2.56 23.93
CA ASN A 84 6.94 2.17 24.50
C ASN A 84 8.11 2.82 23.75
N GLU A 85 9.34 2.61 24.21
CA GLU A 85 10.52 3.28 23.63
C GLU A 85 10.81 2.89 22.17
N LEU A 86 10.52 1.66 21.76
CA LEU A 86 10.66 1.25 20.37
C LEU A 86 9.57 1.89 19.51
N GLU A 87 8.33 1.84 19.96
CA GLU A 87 7.17 2.44 19.29
C GLU A 87 7.35 3.94 19.09
N LYS A 88 7.87 4.68 20.09
CA LYS A 88 8.19 6.11 19.95
C LYS A 88 9.23 6.38 18.85
N LYS A 89 10.27 5.56 18.74
CA LYS A 89 11.30 5.71 17.69
C LYS A 89 10.71 5.47 16.30
N VAL A 90 9.89 4.43 16.16
CA VAL A 90 9.19 4.15 14.90
C VAL A 90 8.23 5.30 14.57
N PHE A 91 7.59 5.90 15.58
CA PHE A 91 6.65 7.00 15.41
C PHE A 91 7.37 8.26 14.92
N GLU A 92 8.56 8.54 15.46
CA GLU A 92 9.42 9.64 14.99
C GLU A 92 9.86 9.44 13.53
N ILE A 93 10.27 8.22 13.15
CA ILE A 93 10.60 7.88 11.75
C ILE A 93 9.39 8.11 10.84
N PHE A 94 8.21 7.62 11.25
CA PHE A 94 6.98 7.73 10.48
C PHE A 94 6.50 9.17 10.32
N THR A 95 6.68 9.99 11.37
CA THR A 95 6.32 11.41 11.37
C THR A 95 7.24 12.24 10.47
N ASN A 96 8.54 11.92 10.46
CA ASN A 96 9.53 12.63 9.65
C ASN A 96 9.62 12.12 8.19
N TRP A 97 8.89 11.06 7.85
CA TRP A 97 8.85 10.51 6.50
C TRP A 97 7.98 11.38 5.59
N ASP A 98 8.49 11.67 4.40
CA ASP A 98 7.88 12.53 3.38
C ASP A 98 6.74 11.88 2.57
N GLY A 99 6.42 10.61 2.86
CA GLY A 99 5.40 9.84 2.15
C GLY A 99 5.84 9.28 0.80
N GLU A 100 7.14 9.35 0.45
CA GLU A 100 7.70 8.70 -0.73
C GLU A 100 8.04 7.23 -0.45
N MET A 101 7.53 6.33 -1.29
CA MET A 101 7.71 4.87 -1.17
C MET A 101 9.12 4.40 -1.59
N SER A 102 10.16 5.14 -1.19
CA SER A 102 11.54 4.87 -1.56
C SER A 102 12.05 3.56 -0.96
N ALA A 103 12.78 2.78 -1.77
CA ALA A 103 13.48 1.57 -1.32
C ALA A 103 14.42 1.81 -0.13
N LYS A 104 14.90 3.05 0.03
CA LYS A 104 15.91 3.45 1.02
C LYS A 104 15.31 4.14 2.25
N ALA A 105 14.00 4.18 2.37
CA ALA A 105 13.30 4.77 3.51
C ALA A 105 12.70 3.68 4.39
N ALA A 106 12.60 3.96 5.70
CA ALA A 106 11.95 3.07 6.66
C ALA A 106 10.44 3.29 6.76
N GLY A 107 9.98 4.54 6.56
CA GLY A 107 8.56 4.91 6.59
C GLY A 107 7.63 4.02 5.73
N PRO A 108 8.00 3.61 4.51
CA PRO A 108 7.16 2.74 3.69
C PRO A 108 6.93 1.35 4.33
N ALA A 109 7.95 0.75 4.95
CA ALA A 109 7.81 -0.55 5.60
C ALA A 109 6.85 -0.48 6.80
N VAL A 110 6.94 0.61 7.58
CA VAL A 110 6.02 0.91 8.68
C VAL A 110 4.60 1.07 8.16
N PHE A 111 4.41 1.88 7.12
CA PHE A 111 3.10 2.16 6.53
C PHE A 111 2.43 0.90 5.98
N GLU A 112 3.14 0.12 5.17
CA GLU A 112 2.57 -1.07 4.53
C GLU A 112 2.27 -2.18 5.54
N SER A 113 3.11 -2.32 6.57
CA SER A 113 2.86 -3.27 7.66
C SER A 113 1.62 -2.86 8.45
N PHE A 114 1.46 -1.57 8.77
CA PHE A 114 0.24 -1.03 9.38
C PHE A 114 -0.98 -1.28 8.49
N TYR A 115 -0.89 -0.94 7.20
CA TYR A 115 -1.99 -1.05 6.23
C TYR A 115 -2.53 -2.48 6.12
N LEU A 116 -1.66 -3.49 6.17
CA LEU A 116 -2.06 -4.91 6.16
C LEU A 116 -2.55 -5.42 7.52
N THR A 117 -2.05 -4.84 8.61
CA THR A 117 -2.40 -5.27 9.97
C THR A 117 -3.75 -4.70 10.42
N LEU A 118 -4.12 -3.51 9.96
CA LEU A 118 -5.40 -2.87 10.26
C LEU A 118 -6.62 -3.76 10.00
N PRO A 119 -6.87 -4.25 8.77
CA PRO A 119 -8.04 -5.09 8.51
C PRO A 119 -7.98 -6.41 9.28
N LYS A 120 -6.80 -6.94 9.61
CA LYS A 120 -6.67 -8.15 10.43
C LYS A 120 -7.22 -7.91 11.84
N ASN A 121 -6.88 -6.78 12.45
CA ASN A 121 -7.33 -6.46 13.80
C ASN A 121 -8.82 -6.10 13.90
N ILE A 122 -9.45 -5.77 12.78
CA ILE A 122 -10.85 -5.33 12.71
C ILE A 122 -11.79 -6.44 12.21
N LEU A 123 -11.29 -7.38 11.42
CA LEU A 123 -12.16 -8.39 10.76
C LEU A 123 -11.96 -9.81 11.26
N MET A 124 -10.85 -10.10 11.96
CA MET A 124 -10.51 -11.49 12.31
C MET A 124 -11.45 -12.08 13.36
N ASP A 125 -11.84 -11.29 14.34
CA ASP A 125 -12.78 -11.64 15.39
C ASP A 125 -14.21 -11.83 14.83
N GLU A 126 -14.64 -10.93 13.94
CA GLU A 126 -15.95 -11.00 13.29
C GLU A 126 -16.10 -12.15 12.29
N MET A 127 -15.08 -12.35 11.45
CA MET A 127 -15.13 -13.36 10.38
C MET A 127 -14.64 -14.73 10.84
N GLY A 128 -13.83 -14.78 11.88
CA GLY A 128 -13.00 -15.94 12.19
C GLY A 128 -11.91 -16.19 11.15
N LYS A 129 -10.98 -17.09 11.50
CA LYS A 129 -9.75 -17.33 10.74
C LYS A 129 -9.97 -17.79 9.30
N GLU A 130 -10.93 -18.69 9.06
CA GLU A 130 -11.14 -19.29 7.74
C GLU A 130 -11.66 -18.25 6.73
N LEU A 131 -12.75 -17.56 7.08
CA LEU A 131 -13.36 -16.54 6.23
C LEU A 131 -12.46 -15.32 6.07
N TYR A 132 -11.78 -14.86 7.14
CA TYR A 132 -10.81 -13.78 7.03
C TYR A 132 -9.72 -14.12 6.01
N ASN A 133 -9.17 -15.34 6.05
CA ASN A 133 -8.12 -15.73 5.12
C ASN A 133 -8.59 -15.67 3.67
N GLU A 134 -9.82 -16.13 3.37
CA GLU A 134 -10.45 -16.00 2.05
C GLU A 134 -10.60 -14.53 1.63
N TYR A 135 -11.17 -13.71 2.52
CA TYR A 135 -11.39 -12.28 2.28
C TYR A 135 -10.09 -11.52 2.02
N HIS A 136 -9.11 -11.69 2.90
CA HIS A 136 -7.76 -11.10 2.81
C HIS A 136 -7.02 -11.50 1.52
N GLY A 137 -7.32 -12.68 0.96
CA GLY A 137 -6.78 -13.13 -0.33
C GLY A 137 -7.27 -12.30 -1.52
N ASN A 138 -8.40 -11.60 -1.39
CA ASN A 138 -8.96 -10.77 -2.45
C ASN A 138 -8.53 -9.31 -2.27
N SER A 139 -7.48 -8.89 -3.00
CA SER A 139 -6.91 -7.56 -2.86
C SER A 139 -7.90 -6.42 -3.18
N SER A 140 -8.89 -6.64 -4.05
CA SER A 140 -9.91 -5.63 -4.36
C SER A 140 -10.89 -5.45 -3.21
N LEU A 141 -11.34 -6.53 -2.57
CA LEU A 141 -12.23 -6.44 -1.40
C LEU A 141 -11.53 -5.74 -0.24
N LEU A 142 -10.32 -6.18 0.12
CA LEU A 142 -9.58 -5.62 1.25
C LEU A 142 -9.27 -4.13 1.06
N LYS A 143 -8.83 -3.72 -0.14
CA LYS A 143 -8.56 -2.31 -0.45
C LYS A 143 -9.82 -1.43 -0.32
N ASN A 144 -10.95 -1.92 -0.84
CA ASN A 144 -12.22 -1.18 -0.73
C ASN A 144 -12.74 -1.14 0.71
N PHE A 145 -12.56 -2.21 1.48
CA PHE A 145 -12.87 -2.20 2.90
C PHE A 145 -12.06 -1.14 3.65
N ILE A 146 -10.73 -1.14 3.49
CA ILE A 146 -9.86 -0.14 4.13
C ILE A 146 -10.23 1.27 3.67
N GLU A 147 -10.55 1.48 2.38
CA GLU A 147 -11.02 2.78 1.86
C GLU A 147 -12.27 3.29 2.57
N ASN A 148 -13.29 2.42 2.69
CA ASN A 148 -14.57 2.76 3.29
C ASN A 148 -14.43 2.96 4.80
N LEU A 149 -13.71 2.06 5.48
CA LEU A 149 -13.40 2.16 6.90
C LEU A 149 -12.70 3.49 7.21
N TRP A 150 -11.66 3.85 6.44
CA TRP A 150 -10.90 5.07 6.69
C TRP A 150 -11.71 6.35 6.41
N THR A 151 -12.61 6.30 5.43
CA THR A 151 -13.47 7.45 5.07
C THR A 151 -14.60 7.64 6.08
N ASN A 152 -15.27 6.56 6.48
CA ASN A 152 -16.48 6.63 7.29
C ASN A 152 -16.21 6.48 8.79
N LYS A 153 -15.05 5.92 9.18
CA LYS A 153 -14.69 5.60 10.57
C LYS A 153 -15.79 4.81 11.27
N GLU A 154 -16.33 3.80 10.58
CA GLU A 154 -17.46 3.00 11.07
C GLU A 154 -17.07 2.17 12.29
N MET A 155 -17.47 2.65 13.47
CA MET A 155 -17.13 2.07 14.77
C MET A 155 -17.62 0.63 14.95
N LYS A 156 -18.69 0.23 14.25
CA LYS A 156 -19.31 -1.10 14.42
C LYS A 156 -18.39 -2.28 14.10
N TRP A 157 -17.39 -2.05 13.24
CA TRP A 157 -16.42 -3.09 12.90
C TRP A 157 -15.18 -3.02 13.81
N CYS A 158 -15.02 -1.96 14.60
CA CYS A 158 -13.81 -1.72 15.39
C CYS A 158 -13.87 -2.33 16.78
N ASP A 159 -15.07 -2.67 17.26
CA ASP A 159 -15.31 -3.32 18.54
C ASP A 159 -14.83 -4.78 18.48
N ASP A 160 -13.91 -5.18 19.35
CA ASP A 160 -13.45 -6.58 19.39
C ASP A 160 -14.46 -7.40 20.18
N ILE A 161 -15.28 -8.19 19.48
CA ILE A 161 -16.37 -8.94 20.12
C ILE A 161 -15.88 -10.03 21.11
N THR A 162 -14.56 -10.23 21.23
CA THR A 162 -13.94 -11.16 22.17
C THR A 162 -13.52 -10.50 23.48
N THR A 163 -13.49 -9.17 23.56
CA THR A 163 -13.20 -8.42 24.79
C THR A 163 -14.50 -8.16 25.55
N ALA A 164 -14.59 -8.68 26.77
CA ALA A 164 -15.75 -8.42 27.62
C ALA A 164 -15.61 -7.04 28.28
N ASP A 165 -16.69 -6.25 28.24
CA ASP A 165 -16.83 -4.96 28.93
C ASP A 165 -15.87 -3.84 28.47
N VAL A 166 -15.32 -3.96 27.26
CA VAL A 166 -14.56 -2.93 26.55
C VAL A 166 -15.24 -2.71 25.20
N GLU A 167 -15.35 -1.45 24.75
CA GLU A 167 -15.80 -1.12 23.40
C GLU A 167 -14.65 -0.40 22.70
N GLU A 168 -13.98 -1.06 21.75
CA GLU A 168 -12.89 -0.46 20.99
C GLU A 168 -13.39 0.40 19.83
N GLY A 169 -12.76 1.55 19.65
CA GLY A 169 -13.03 2.46 18.54
C GLY A 169 -12.00 2.37 17.42
N PHE A 170 -12.23 3.19 16.40
CA PHE A 170 -11.32 3.32 15.27
C PHE A 170 -9.91 3.73 15.70
N ASP A 171 -9.78 4.67 16.64
CA ASP A 171 -8.49 5.17 17.13
C ASP A 171 -7.74 4.07 17.88
N GLU A 172 -8.42 3.29 18.74
CA GLU A 172 -7.86 2.14 19.44
C GLU A 172 -7.35 1.07 18.46
N MET A 173 -8.10 0.79 17.40
CA MET A 173 -7.68 -0.15 16.35
C MET A 173 -6.48 0.37 15.56
N VAL A 174 -6.38 1.67 15.29
CA VAL A 174 -5.20 2.28 14.68
C VAL A 174 -3.98 2.10 15.58
N VAL A 175 -4.09 2.37 16.89
CA VAL A 175 -3.00 2.18 17.86
C VAL A 175 -2.59 0.71 17.94
N LYS A 176 -3.54 -0.21 18.06
CA LYS A 176 -3.29 -1.64 18.11
C LYS A 176 -2.55 -2.12 16.85
N SER A 177 -3.04 -1.75 15.67
CA SER A 177 -2.44 -2.16 14.39
C SER A 177 -1.07 -1.56 14.15
N TYR A 178 -0.79 -0.37 14.68
CA TYR A 178 0.55 0.20 14.66
C TYR A 178 1.53 -0.62 15.51
N LYS A 179 1.14 -0.98 16.75
CA LYS A 179 1.96 -1.81 17.65
C LYS A 179 2.19 -3.21 17.08
N ASP A 180 1.15 -3.84 16.55
CA ASP A 180 1.25 -5.16 15.92
C ASP A 180 2.11 -5.14 14.64
N ALA A 181 2.03 -4.07 13.84
CA ALA A 181 2.89 -3.89 12.68
C ALA A 181 4.38 -3.77 13.06
N ILE A 182 4.69 -3.11 14.18
CA ILE A 182 6.05 -3.05 14.72
C ILE A 182 6.55 -4.44 15.12
N LEU A 183 5.72 -5.25 15.77
CA LEU A 183 6.10 -6.61 16.13
C LEU A 183 6.45 -7.45 14.88
N ILE A 184 5.66 -7.32 13.82
CA ILE A 184 5.92 -7.97 12.53
C ILE A 184 7.26 -7.51 11.95
N LEU A 185 7.53 -6.20 11.96
CA LEU A 185 8.79 -5.66 11.45
C LEU A 185 10.00 -6.05 12.29
N VAL A 186 9.84 -6.17 13.60
CA VAL A 186 10.90 -6.69 14.48
C VAL A 186 11.22 -8.15 14.15
N GLU A 187 10.20 -8.98 13.92
CA GLU A 187 10.38 -10.38 13.53
C GLU A 187 11.11 -10.50 12.18
N GLU A 188 10.72 -9.67 11.20
CA GLU A 188 11.27 -9.74 9.84
C GLU A 188 12.64 -9.05 9.69
N MET A 189 12.89 -7.96 10.42
CA MET A 189 14.01 -7.04 10.15
C MET A 189 14.86 -6.69 11.40
N GLY A 190 14.49 -7.19 12.58
CA GLY A 190 15.17 -6.91 13.83
C GLY A 190 14.74 -5.62 14.52
N ASP A 191 15.37 -5.31 15.66
CA ASP A 191 14.97 -4.27 16.62
C ASP A 191 15.53 -2.86 16.33
N SER A 192 16.02 -2.63 15.12
CA SER A 192 16.66 -1.38 14.68
C SER A 192 15.81 -0.68 13.60
N PRO A 193 14.80 0.13 13.96
CA PRO A 193 13.87 0.76 13.00
C PRO A 193 14.51 1.54 11.86
N GLU A 194 15.65 2.19 12.11
CA GLU A 194 16.41 2.93 11.11
C GLU A 194 16.95 2.03 9.97
N LYS A 195 17.00 0.72 10.19
CA LYS A 195 17.40 -0.29 9.20
C LYS A 195 16.23 -0.95 8.49
N TRP A 196 14.99 -0.57 8.79
CA TRP A 196 13.79 -1.13 8.16
C TRP A 196 13.57 -0.60 6.73
N LEU A 197 14.62 -0.58 5.92
CA LEU A 197 14.59 -0.04 4.57
C LEU A 197 13.60 -0.84 3.73
N TRP A 198 12.65 -0.16 3.09
CA TRP A 198 11.59 -0.79 2.30
C TRP A 198 12.11 -1.81 1.30
N GLY A 199 13.18 -1.48 0.58
CA GLY A 199 13.82 -2.36 -0.40
C GLY A 199 14.41 -3.65 0.17
N SER A 200 14.57 -3.76 1.49
CA SER A 200 15.05 -4.99 2.15
C SER A 200 14.02 -6.11 2.10
N ILE A 201 12.74 -5.78 2.19
CA ILE A 201 11.59 -6.71 2.12
C ILE A 201 10.83 -6.58 0.80
N HIS A 202 10.91 -5.41 0.15
CA HIS A 202 10.26 -5.13 -1.13
C HIS A 202 11.21 -5.31 -2.31
N LYS A 203 11.29 -6.57 -2.76
CA LYS A 203 12.26 -7.01 -3.76
C LYS A 203 11.58 -7.55 -5.01
N PHE A 204 12.13 -7.20 -6.16
CA PHE A 204 11.70 -7.71 -7.46
C PHE A 204 12.71 -8.70 -8.03
N THR A 205 12.25 -9.89 -8.38
CA THR A 205 13.06 -10.91 -9.04
C THR A 205 12.44 -11.30 -10.37
N LEU A 206 13.19 -11.20 -11.46
CA LEU A 206 12.81 -11.82 -12.72
C LEU A 206 13.14 -13.31 -12.62
N ALA A 207 12.17 -14.09 -12.17
CA ALA A 207 12.31 -15.53 -12.00
C ALA A 207 12.13 -16.23 -13.35
N HIS A 208 13.11 -17.05 -13.73
CA HIS A 208 12.97 -17.95 -14.87
C HIS A 208 12.14 -19.17 -14.44
N PRO A 209 11.24 -19.72 -15.27
CA PRO A 209 10.44 -20.90 -14.91
C PRO A 209 11.28 -22.10 -14.43
N LEU A 210 12.39 -22.40 -15.11
CA LEU A 210 13.35 -23.43 -14.70
C LEU A 210 14.23 -23.04 -13.50
N GLY A 211 14.25 -21.75 -13.13
CA GLY A 211 14.94 -21.24 -11.94
C GLY A 211 14.26 -21.63 -10.64
N SER A 212 13.03 -22.17 -10.68
CA SER A 212 12.38 -22.82 -9.53
C SER A 212 13.16 -24.05 -9.03
N VAL A 213 13.93 -24.70 -9.91
CA VAL A 213 14.82 -25.80 -9.54
C VAL A 213 16.17 -25.22 -9.11
N LYS A 214 16.49 -25.30 -7.81
CA LYS A 214 17.71 -24.71 -7.22
C LYS A 214 19.00 -25.07 -7.98
N LEU A 215 19.13 -26.32 -8.45
CA LEU A 215 20.30 -26.77 -9.21
C LEU A 215 20.42 -26.03 -10.55
N LEU A 216 19.33 -25.95 -11.32
CA LEU A 216 19.31 -25.25 -12.61
C LEU A 216 19.53 -23.74 -12.43
N SER A 217 18.90 -23.14 -11.42
CA SER A 217 19.11 -21.73 -11.08
C SER A 217 20.58 -21.43 -10.76
N LYS A 218 21.25 -22.31 -10.01
CA LYS A 218 22.65 -22.11 -9.61
C LYS A 218 23.62 -22.31 -10.77
N VAL A 219 23.42 -23.34 -11.58
CA VAL A 219 24.31 -23.67 -12.70
C VAL A 219 24.20 -22.65 -13.84
N PHE A 220 22.97 -22.26 -14.20
CA PHE A 220 22.72 -21.40 -15.35
C PHE A 220 22.48 -19.93 -14.99
N ASN A 221 22.49 -19.60 -13.70
CA ASN A 221 22.21 -18.25 -13.19
C ASN A 221 20.96 -17.63 -13.85
N LEU A 222 19.85 -18.38 -13.81
CA LEU A 222 18.65 -18.10 -14.62
C LEU A 222 17.83 -16.91 -14.11
N ASN A 223 17.83 -16.69 -12.80
CA ASN A 223 17.09 -15.59 -12.19
C ASN A 223 17.90 -14.29 -12.26
N ARG A 224 17.20 -13.14 -12.30
CA ARG A 224 17.81 -11.81 -12.17
C ARG A 224 17.22 -11.08 -10.97
N GLY A 225 18.09 -10.48 -10.16
CA GLY A 225 17.74 -9.92 -8.86
C GLY A 225 18.16 -10.84 -7.70
N PRO A 226 17.54 -10.69 -6.51
CA PRO A 226 16.50 -9.72 -6.20
C PRO A 226 17.00 -8.27 -6.30
N TYR A 227 16.19 -7.40 -6.88
CA TYR A 227 16.43 -5.95 -6.91
C TYR A 227 15.59 -5.28 -5.83
N GLU A 228 16.23 -4.49 -4.98
CA GLU A 228 15.53 -3.61 -4.04
C GLU A 228 14.82 -2.51 -4.82
N VAL A 229 13.51 -2.39 -4.66
CA VAL A 229 12.69 -1.44 -5.41
C VAL A 229 11.84 -0.60 -4.48
N GLY A 230 11.52 0.63 -4.91
CA GLY A 230 10.52 1.48 -4.27
C GLY A 230 9.16 1.33 -4.95
N GLY A 231 8.22 2.17 -4.56
CA GLY A 231 6.83 2.10 -5.00
C GLY A 231 6.01 1.07 -4.22
N SER A 232 4.72 1.00 -4.58
CA SER A 232 3.73 0.04 -4.10
C SER A 232 2.51 0.03 -5.06
N PHE A 233 1.47 -0.74 -4.76
CA PHE A 233 0.25 -0.82 -5.57
C PHE A 233 -0.51 0.51 -5.74
N HIS A 234 -0.24 1.48 -4.87
CA HIS A 234 -0.88 2.80 -4.82
C HIS A 234 -0.03 3.94 -5.41
N THR A 235 1.20 3.68 -5.87
CA THR A 235 2.10 4.66 -6.51
C THR A 235 2.12 4.55 -8.03
N VAL A 236 2.55 5.58 -8.75
CA VAL A 236 2.61 5.54 -10.23
C VAL A 236 3.60 4.48 -10.71
N ARG A 237 4.75 4.36 -10.05
CA ARG A 237 5.69 3.24 -10.19
C ARG A 237 5.16 2.04 -9.38
N PRO A 238 4.40 1.09 -9.96
CA PRO A 238 3.51 0.24 -9.18
C PRO A 238 4.16 -1.13 -8.93
N PHE A 239 5.36 -1.16 -8.35
CA PHE A 239 5.93 -2.43 -7.90
C PHE A 239 5.08 -2.92 -6.74
N SER A 240 4.29 -3.95 -7.00
CA SER A 240 3.19 -4.36 -6.14
C SER A 240 3.41 -5.80 -5.67
N TYR A 241 2.77 -6.16 -4.57
CA TYR A 241 2.89 -7.46 -3.95
C TYR A 241 1.49 -8.03 -3.61
N PRO A 242 1.35 -9.36 -3.47
CA PRO A 242 0.11 -9.98 -3.04
C PRO A 242 -0.09 -9.79 -1.54
N PHE A 243 -1.32 -9.57 -1.07
CA PHE A 243 -1.55 -9.41 0.38
C PHE A 243 -1.29 -10.69 1.16
N ARG A 244 -1.48 -11.86 0.56
CA ARG A 244 -0.98 -13.15 1.09
C ARG A 244 0.50 -13.31 0.72
N GLY A 245 1.37 -13.41 1.73
CA GLY A 245 2.82 -13.41 1.52
C GLY A 245 3.33 -12.05 1.03
N PRO A 246 3.13 -10.99 1.84
CA PRO A 246 3.32 -9.62 1.40
C PRO A 246 4.77 -9.25 1.13
N PHE A 247 4.93 -8.03 0.60
CA PHE A 247 6.19 -7.33 0.34
C PHE A 247 7.01 -7.83 -0.85
N ASN A 248 7.09 -9.14 -1.10
CA ASN A 248 7.79 -9.63 -2.30
C ASN A 248 7.04 -9.23 -3.59
N VAL A 249 7.73 -8.56 -4.51
CA VAL A 249 7.12 -7.98 -5.71
C VAL A 249 6.84 -9.06 -6.74
N ASP A 250 5.59 -9.19 -7.16
CA ASP A 250 5.17 -10.13 -8.21
C ASP A 250 4.67 -9.45 -9.49
N HIS A 251 4.38 -8.14 -9.44
CA HIS A 251 4.05 -7.36 -10.64
C HIS A 251 4.53 -5.91 -10.57
N GLY A 252 4.70 -5.33 -11.75
CA GLY A 252 5.13 -3.94 -11.96
C GLY A 252 5.14 -3.62 -13.45
N ALA A 253 5.72 -2.48 -13.83
CA ALA A 253 5.80 -2.10 -15.24
C ALA A 253 6.77 -3.03 -15.99
N SER A 254 6.27 -3.72 -17.02
CA SER A 254 7.08 -4.54 -17.93
C SER A 254 7.86 -3.68 -18.93
N GLN A 255 7.34 -2.50 -19.27
CA GLN A 255 7.91 -1.50 -20.18
C GLN A 255 7.54 -0.09 -19.69
N ARG A 256 8.35 0.92 -20.01
CA ARG A 256 8.12 2.35 -19.70
C ARG A 256 8.58 3.23 -20.85
#